data_AF-A0A6V7WN14-F1
#
_entry.id   AF-A0A6V7WN14-F1
#
_cell.length_a   1.000
_cell.length_b   1.000
_cell.length_c   1.000
_cell.angle_alpha   90.00
_cell.angle_beta   90.00
_cell.angle_gamma   90.00
#
_symmetry.space_group_name_H-M   'P 1'
#
loop_
_entity.id
_entity.type
_entity.pdbx_description
1 polymer ?
#
loop_
_entity_poly.entity_id
_entity_poly.type
_entity_poly.pdbx_seq_one_letter_code
_entity_poly.pdbx_strand_id
1 'polypeptide(L)'
;SLLCVILSIMACFAGGIEKAITYNGQHVCMLEDHLLSSRVLNIPHHEDIANICDYCKKGDHIADEFCEGNATTEVCQTYTGGNLRCVNAFPGFNSLILTQNMDSVYLQAGQAILRERVADKAREVYQDVTTSFFLLLAIYFPAVTGIMTGANMSGDLKDPQRSIPSGTVAATLTTSFIYVALAILFGASIIGPVLRDKNGKSLDGSLVVASLSWPSPWVVIVGSFLSTFGAALQCLCSAPRLLQSIAKDNVIPMLSPFARVTKNNEPFLGLLITTFIAELAILLGAVDAIAEVLDFFFLMCYAFVNLICALHSLMGAPNWRPRFKYYHWSLSLAGAFLCFFIMFASCWYYALIACALTGTIYKYVEWKGAKQEWGDGLRGLALTTAQYSLMKVEDKDPHPKIGDLNYLFSLMENIQKK
;
A
#
# COMPACT_ATOMS: atom_id res chain seq x y z
N SER A 1 18.90 -7.13 4.49
CA SER A 1 17.65 -6.39 4.26
C SER A 1 17.27 -5.51 5.45
N LEU A 2 16.84 -6.05 6.60
CA LEU A 2 16.40 -5.23 7.75
C LEU A 2 17.40 -4.14 8.18
N LEU A 3 18.69 -4.48 8.31
CA LEU A 3 19.74 -3.50 8.66
C LEU A 3 19.83 -2.35 7.64
N CYS A 4 19.67 -2.64 6.34
CA CYS A 4 19.70 -1.65 5.27
C CYS A 4 18.55 -0.63 5.43
N VAL A 5 17.36 -1.10 5.79
CA VAL A 5 16.20 -0.24 6.06
C VAL A 5 16.49 0.70 7.23
N ILE A 6 16.95 0.14 8.36
CA ILE A 6 17.21 0.92 9.57
C ILE A 6 18.30 1.98 9.32
N LEU A 7 19.41 1.60 8.68
CA LEU A 7 20.48 2.53 8.34
C LEU A 7 20.02 3.63 7.37
N SER A 8 19.19 3.29 6.38
CA SER A 8 18.66 4.28 5.43
C SER A 8 17.75 5.30 6.12
N ILE A 9 16.86 4.84 7.02
CA ILE A 9 15.99 5.73 7.79
C ILE A 9 16.82 6.67 8.66
N MET A 10 17.81 6.14 9.39
CA MET A 10 18.69 6.96 10.22
C MET A 10 19.52 7.95 9.39
N ALA A 11 19.97 7.57 8.21
CA ALA A 11 20.71 8.44 7.29
C ALA A 11 19.86 9.64 6.82
N CYS A 12 18.55 9.44 6.59
CA CYS A 12 17.64 10.54 6.26
C CYS A 12 17.50 11.54 7.43
N PHE A 13 17.29 11.04 8.66
CA PHE A 13 17.20 11.92 9.84
C PHE A 13 18.52 12.65 10.11
N ALA A 14 19.65 11.95 10.02
CA ALA A 14 20.98 12.55 10.18
C ALA A 14 21.21 13.65 9.14
N GLY A 15 20.80 13.42 7.88
CA GLY A 15 20.91 14.41 6.81
C GLY A 15 20.03 15.64 7.01
N GLY A 16 18.82 15.49 7.54
CA GLY A 16 17.99 16.64 7.93
C GLY A 16 18.62 17.51 9.02
N ILE A 17 19.29 16.88 10.00
CA ILE A 17 20.00 17.58 11.08
C ILE A 17 21.26 18.25 10.55
N GLU A 18 22.07 17.54 9.76
CA GLU A 18 23.31 18.05 9.22
C GLU A 18 23.07 19.31 8.37
N LYS A 19 22.10 19.27 7.46
CA LYS A 19 21.77 20.42 6.60
C LYS A 19 21.21 21.61 7.37
N ALA A 20 20.53 21.36 8.49
CA ALA A 20 20.07 22.44 9.37
C ALA A 20 21.24 23.15 10.08
N ILE A 21 22.38 22.47 10.27
CA ILE A 21 23.57 23.01 10.92
C ILE A 21 24.51 23.66 9.90
N THR A 22 24.77 22.99 8.78
CA THR A 22 25.76 23.43 7.79
C THR A 22 25.21 24.37 6.73
N TYR A 23 23.88 24.38 6.53
CA TYR A 23 23.19 25.11 5.46
C TYR A 23 23.70 24.79 4.03
N ASN A 24 24.49 23.72 3.87
CA ASN A 24 25.15 23.35 2.63
C ASN A 24 24.31 22.33 1.83
N GLY A 25 23.04 22.65 1.64
CA GLY A 25 22.14 21.80 0.87
C GLY A 25 22.40 21.89 -0.63
N GLN A 26 21.95 20.87 -1.37
CA GLN A 26 21.99 20.90 -2.84
C GLN A 26 21.02 21.98 -3.35
N HIS A 27 21.45 22.73 -4.35
CA HIS A 27 20.66 23.82 -4.92
C HIS A 27 19.90 23.36 -6.17
N VAL A 28 18.88 24.12 -6.54
CA VAL A 28 18.13 23.94 -7.80
C VAL A 28 17.87 25.29 -8.46
N CYS A 29 17.70 25.27 -9.78
CA CYS A 29 17.37 26.46 -10.55
C CYS A 29 15.86 26.58 -10.73
N MET A 30 15.31 27.75 -10.41
CA MET A 30 13.90 28.07 -10.61
C MET A 30 13.74 29.28 -11.51
N LEU A 31 12.73 29.26 -12.38
CA LEU A 31 12.25 30.42 -13.13
C LEU A 31 11.00 30.95 -12.43
N GLU A 32 11.13 32.01 -11.64
CA GLU A 32 10.14 32.42 -10.64
C GLU A 32 9.73 31.24 -9.72
N ASP A 33 8.53 30.68 -9.91
CA ASP A 33 7.99 29.54 -9.15
C ASP A 33 8.12 28.19 -9.90
N HIS A 34 8.77 28.18 -11.08
CA HIS A 34 8.88 27.01 -11.93
C HIS A 34 10.19 26.28 -11.67
N LEU A 35 10.10 24.99 -11.37
CA LEU A 35 11.27 24.14 -11.22
C LEU A 35 11.79 23.69 -12.60
N LEU A 36 13.03 24.05 -12.92
CA LEU A 36 13.67 23.68 -14.18
C LEU A 36 14.34 22.32 -14.09
N SER A 37 14.37 21.62 -15.22
CA SER A 37 15.15 20.39 -15.38
C SER A 37 16.65 20.73 -15.44
N SER A 38 17.50 19.94 -14.78
CA SER A 38 18.96 20.15 -14.77
C SER A 38 19.56 20.08 -16.18
N ARG A 39 18.92 19.34 -17.10
CA ARG A 39 19.37 19.20 -18.49
C ARG A 39 19.38 20.51 -19.27
N VAL A 40 18.48 21.44 -18.93
CA VAL A 40 18.37 22.75 -19.59
C VAL A 40 19.56 23.65 -19.26
N LEU A 41 20.22 23.39 -18.13
CA LEU A 41 21.37 24.16 -17.68
C LEU A 41 22.67 23.74 -18.38
N ASN A 42 22.63 22.70 -19.21
CA ASN A 42 23.76 22.15 -19.99
C ASN A 42 25.08 22.08 -19.18
N ILE A 43 24.99 21.57 -17.94
CA ILE A 43 26.14 21.44 -17.06
C ILE A 43 27.10 20.41 -17.69
N PRO A 44 28.38 20.76 -17.92
CA PRO A 44 29.32 19.84 -18.53
C PRO A 44 29.47 18.59 -17.66
N HIS A 45 29.52 17.40 -18.28
CA HIS A 45 29.59 16.09 -17.60
C HIS A 45 30.77 15.92 -16.61
N HIS A 46 31.72 16.85 -16.55
CA HIS A 46 32.88 16.83 -15.66
C HIS A 46 32.71 17.71 -14.40
N GLU A 47 31.63 18.48 -14.31
CA GLU A 47 31.34 19.31 -13.14
C GLU A 47 30.21 18.74 -12.29
N ASP A 48 30.38 18.83 -10.97
CA ASP A 48 29.39 18.36 -10.01
C ASP A 48 28.16 19.29 -9.98
N ILE A 49 26.98 18.69 -9.86
CA ILE A 49 25.67 19.37 -9.73
C ILE A 49 25.64 20.33 -8.52
N ALA A 50 26.60 20.23 -7.60
CA ALA A 50 26.77 21.16 -6.50
C ALA A 50 26.91 22.64 -6.95
N ASN A 51 27.48 22.89 -8.14
CA ASN A 51 27.71 24.24 -8.67
C ASN A 51 26.59 24.75 -9.60
N ILE A 52 25.39 24.19 -9.51
CA ILE A 52 24.24 24.54 -10.36
C ILE A 52 23.91 26.06 -10.37
N CYS A 53 24.24 26.78 -9.30
CA CYS A 53 24.01 28.22 -9.21
C CYS A 53 24.87 29.06 -10.17
N ASP A 54 26.02 28.57 -10.60
CA ASP A 54 26.87 29.29 -11.56
C ASP A 54 26.25 29.30 -12.95
N TYR A 55 25.52 28.22 -13.29
CA TYR A 55 24.82 28.03 -14.55
C TYR A 55 23.37 28.55 -14.53
N CYS A 56 22.77 28.74 -13.36
CA CYS A 56 21.42 29.30 -13.19
C CYS A 56 21.40 30.83 -13.38
N LYS A 57 21.86 31.33 -14.53
CA LYS A 57 21.89 32.75 -14.89
C LYS A 57 21.35 32.95 -16.30
N LYS A 58 20.68 34.07 -16.54
CA LYS A 58 20.25 34.43 -17.90
C LYS A 58 21.51 34.67 -18.75
N GLY A 59 21.71 33.82 -19.76
CA GLY A 59 22.82 33.86 -20.70
C GLY A 59 22.43 33.13 -21.98
N ASP A 60 23.28 33.25 -23.00
CA ASP A 60 22.96 32.83 -24.37
C ASP A 60 22.50 31.37 -24.44
N HIS A 61 23.16 30.44 -23.75
CA HIS A 61 22.80 29.02 -23.79
C HIS A 61 21.39 28.66 -23.30
N ILE A 62 20.94 29.27 -22.18
CA ILE A 62 19.58 29.01 -21.68
C ILE A 62 18.57 29.78 -22.56
N ALA A 63 18.93 30.95 -23.05
CA ALA A 63 18.10 31.70 -23.99
C ALA A 63 17.86 30.93 -25.29
N ASP A 64 18.89 30.28 -25.85
CA ASP A 64 18.79 29.47 -27.07
C ASP A 64 17.80 28.30 -26.87
N GLU A 65 17.89 27.62 -25.74
CA GLU A 65 17.01 26.49 -25.41
C GLU A 65 15.55 26.94 -25.26
N PHE A 66 15.30 28.14 -24.70
CA PHE A 66 13.94 28.67 -24.47
C PHE A 66 13.37 29.52 -25.63
N CYS A 67 14.20 30.05 -26.54
CA CYS A 67 13.79 31.04 -27.54
C CYS A 67 14.23 30.76 -28.99
N GLU A 68 15.30 30.00 -29.24
CA GLU A 68 15.81 29.78 -30.61
C GLU A 68 15.49 28.38 -31.19
N GLY A 69 15.02 27.43 -30.37
CA GLY A 69 14.62 26.07 -30.79
C GLY A 69 13.13 25.87 -31.14
N ASN A 70 12.63 24.63 -31.01
CA ASN A 70 11.20 24.26 -31.12
C ASN A 70 10.31 24.84 -29.98
N ALA A 71 10.71 25.95 -29.37
CA ALA A 71 9.99 26.60 -28.30
C ALA A 71 8.83 27.44 -28.86
N THR A 72 7.67 27.40 -28.21
CA THR A 72 6.55 28.28 -28.59
C THR A 72 6.87 29.71 -28.16
N THR A 73 6.36 30.68 -28.91
CA THR A 73 6.57 32.12 -28.63
C THR A 73 6.13 32.51 -27.20
N GLU A 74 5.14 31.79 -26.66
CA GLU A 74 4.64 31.97 -25.28
C GLU A 74 5.64 31.52 -24.20
N VAL A 75 6.42 30.46 -24.46
CA VAL A 75 7.45 29.95 -23.52
C VAL A 75 8.62 30.92 -23.46
N CYS A 76 9.07 31.42 -24.61
CA CYS A 76 10.12 32.45 -24.67
C CYS A 76 9.70 33.77 -23.99
N GLN A 77 8.44 34.19 -24.15
CA GLN A 77 7.90 35.35 -23.43
C GLN A 77 7.88 35.16 -21.91
N THR A 78 7.59 33.93 -21.45
CA THR A 78 7.62 33.60 -20.03
C THR A 78 9.05 33.66 -19.47
N TYR A 79 10.02 33.12 -20.22
CA TYR A 79 11.43 33.13 -19.83
C TYR A 79 12.03 34.56 -19.81
N THR A 80 11.76 35.34 -20.85
CA THR A 80 12.25 36.72 -20.94
C THR A 80 11.65 37.61 -19.85
N GLY A 81 10.36 37.44 -19.54
CA GLY A 81 9.66 38.19 -18.49
C GLY A 81 9.95 37.73 -17.05
N GLY A 82 10.26 36.45 -16.81
CA GLY A 82 10.50 35.89 -15.47
C GLY A 82 11.95 35.97 -15.00
N ASN A 83 12.20 35.94 -13.69
CA ASN A 83 13.56 35.95 -13.12
C ASN A 83 14.07 34.53 -12.78
N LEU A 84 15.32 34.24 -13.11
CA LEU A 84 15.99 33.00 -12.70
C LEU A 84 16.56 33.14 -11.29
N ARG A 85 16.30 32.17 -10.42
CA ARG A 85 16.78 32.14 -9.04
C ARG A 85 17.37 30.78 -8.73
N CYS A 86 18.60 30.77 -8.20
CA CYS A 86 19.15 29.59 -7.57
C CYS A 86 18.69 29.53 -6.12
N VAL A 87 18.05 28.44 -5.71
CA VAL A 87 17.56 28.26 -4.34
C VAL A 87 18.11 26.98 -3.73
N ASN A 88 18.36 26.98 -2.42
CA ASN A 88 18.71 25.78 -1.70
C ASN A 88 17.48 24.86 -1.60
N ALA A 89 17.54 23.69 -2.24
CA ALA A 89 16.44 22.72 -2.23
C ALA A 89 16.32 21.96 -0.90
N PHE A 90 17.42 21.89 -0.15
CA PHE A 90 17.51 21.14 1.09
C PHE A 90 18.04 22.02 2.23
N PRO A 91 17.25 22.99 2.72
CA PRO A 91 17.65 23.88 3.81
C PRO A 91 17.79 23.19 5.18
N GLY A 92 17.40 21.91 5.30
CA GLY A 92 17.32 21.22 6.59
C GLY A 92 16.09 21.65 7.39
N PHE A 93 15.96 21.20 8.65
CA PHE A 93 14.80 21.47 9.49
C PHE A 93 14.46 22.96 9.61
N ASN A 94 13.41 23.39 8.91
CA ASN A 94 12.97 24.77 8.89
C ASN A 94 11.45 24.87 9.03
N SER A 95 10.99 25.63 10.04
CA SER A 95 9.56 25.84 10.30
C SER A 95 8.86 26.58 9.16
N LEU A 96 9.55 27.51 8.48
CA LEU A 96 8.99 28.25 7.35
C LEU A 96 8.69 27.31 6.18
N ILE A 97 9.63 26.41 5.85
CA ILE A 97 9.45 25.43 4.78
C ILE A 97 8.33 24.45 5.13
N LEU A 98 8.26 24.00 6.39
CA LEU A 98 7.16 23.16 6.85
C LEU A 98 5.81 23.85 6.66
N THR A 99 5.70 25.14 7.02
CA THR A 99 4.45 25.89 6.83
C THR A 99 4.10 26.10 5.35
N GLN A 100 5.09 26.29 4.48
CA GLN A 100 4.88 26.41 3.03
C GLN A 100 4.44 25.09 2.38
N ASN A 101 4.87 23.96 2.94
CA ASN A 101 4.52 22.62 2.45
C ASN A 101 3.23 22.07 3.04
N MET A 102 2.56 22.80 3.94
CA MET A 102 1.37 22.31 4.64
C MET A 102 0.10 22.34 3.78
N ASP A 103 0.06 23.23 2.77
CA ASP A 103 -1.07 23.34 1.85
C ASP A 103 -1.08 22.21 0.82
N SER A 104 -2.28 21.68 0.55
CA SER A 104 -2.48 20.66 -0.48
C SER A 104 -2.36 21.24 -1.88
N VAL A 105 -1.56 20.61 -2.72
CA VAL A 105 -1.40 21.00 -4.13
C VAL A 105 -1.62 19.78 -5.00
N TYR A 106 -2.78 19.73 -5.65
CA TYR A 106 -3.15 18.69 -6.60
C TYR A 106 -3.03 19.24 -8.02
N LEU A 107 -2.29 18.53 -8.87
CA LEU A 107 -2.01 18.91 -10.26
C LEU A 107 -2.57 17.87 -11.22
N GLN A 108 -2.99 18.33 -12.40
CA GLN A 108 -3.36 17.45 -13.51
C GLN A 108 -2.11 16.97 -14.27
N ALA A 109 -2.24 15.84 -14.96
CA ALA A 109 -1.18 15.29 -15.78
C ALA A 109 -0.68 16.32 -16.81
N GLY A 110 0.63 16.57 -16.84
CA GLY A 110 1.29 17.51 -17.74
C GLY A 110 1.36 18.95 -17.26
N GLN A 111 0.93 19.27 -16.03
CA GLN A 111 1.07 20.61 -15.45
C GLN A 111 2.38 20.75 -14.65
N ALA A 112 2.97 21.95 -14.66
CA ALA A 112 4.18 22.31 -13.90
C ALA A 112 3.93 23.32 -12.77
N ILE A 113 2.75 23.95 -12.71
CA ILE A 113 2.49 25.13 -11.84
C ILE A 113 1.15 25.03 -11.12
N LEU A 114 1.04 25.78 -10.02
CA LEU A 114 -0.18 26.24 -9.33
C LEU A 114 -1.12 27.16 -10.16
N ARG A 115 -1.03 27.22 -11.50
CA ARG A 115 -1.79 28.17 -12.35
C ARG A 115 -2.36 27.57 -13.64
N GLU A 116 -2.64 26.27 -13.65
CA GLU A 116 -3.36 25.57 -14.74
C GLU A 116 -2.68 25.61 -16.14
N ARG A 117 -1.40 26.01 -16.25
CA ARG A 117 -0.66 25.98 -17.51
C ARG A 117 -0.09 24.58 -17.77
N VAL A 118 -0.15 24.16 -19.04
CA VAL A 118 0.53 22.96 -19.53
C VAL A 118 2.05 23.19 -19.55
N ALA A 119 2.79 22.30 -18.91
CA ALA A 119 4.24 22.37 -18.81
C ALA A 119 4.93 22.08 -20.14
N ASP A 120 6.09 22.70 -20.35
CA ASP A 120 6.99 22.24 -21.39
C ASP A 120 7.76 21.00 -20.90
N LYS A 121 7.37 19.83 -21.40
CA LYS A 121 7.90 18.53 -20.97
C LYS A 121 9.42 18.38 -21.16
N ALA A 122 10.03 19.15 -22.06
CA ALA A 122 11.46 19.10 -22.31
C ALA A 122 12.26 19.88 -21.26
N ARG A 123 11.67 20.97 -20.73
CA ARG A 123 12.41 22.01 -20.00
C ARG A 123 12.00 22.13 -18.53
N GLU A 124 10.75 21.86 -18.22
CA GLU A 124 10.17 22.01 -16.89
C GLU A 124 9.92 20.64 -16.23
N VAL A 125 9.92 20.63 -14.90
CA VAL A 125 9.41 19.50 -14.12
C VAL A 125 7.88 19.54 -14.17
N TYR A 126 7.26 18.41 -14.52
CA TYR A 126 5.81 18.30 -14.69
C TYR A 126 5.27 17.05 -14.02
N GLN A 127 3.98 17.08 -13.68
CA GLN A 127 3.29 15.93 -13.11
C GLN A 127 2.98 14.87 -14.18
N ASP A 128 3.34 13.62 -13.92
CA ASP A 128 3.09 12.47 -14.79
C ASP A 128 1.61 12.03 -14.81
N VAL A 129 0.95 12.05 -13.65
CA VAL A 129 -0.44 11.60 -13.47
C VAL A 129 -1.29 12.67 -12.78
N THR A 130 -2.59 12.73 -13.09
CA THR A 130 -3.50 13.62 -12.36
C THR A 130 -3.63 13.16 -10.91
N THR A 131 -3.30 14.03 -9.97
CA THR A 131 -3.25 13.71 -8.54
C THR A 131 -4.54 14.09 -7.83
N SER A 132 -4.96 13.25 -6.89
CA SER A 132 -6.07 13.51 -5.97
C SER A 132 -5.78 12.87 -4.62
N PHE A 133 -6.50 13.27 -3.56
CA PHE A 133 -6.31 12.68 -2.24
C PHE A 133 -6.45 11.16 -2.23
N PHE A 134 -7.51 10.63 -2.85
CA PHE A 134 -7.76 9.18 -2.87
C PHE A 134 -6.78 8.40 -3.75
N LEU A 135 -6.31 8.98 -4.86
CA LEU A 135 -5.26 8.37 -5.66
C LEU A 135 -3.94 8.25 -4.88
N LEU A 136 -3.53 9.33 -4.20
CA LEU A 136 -2.31 9.30 -3.38
C LEU A 136 -2.46 8.37 -2.17
N LEU A 137 -3.65 8.29 -1.57
CA LEU A 137 -3.95 7.34 -0.51
C LEU A 137 -3.82 5.90 -1.00
N ALA A 138 -4.30 5.60 -2.22
CA ALA A 138 -4.12 4.29 -2.84
C ALA A 138 -2.63 4.01 -3.04
N ILE A 139 -1.88 4.86 -3.75
CA ILE A 139 -0.44 4.69 -3.98
C ILE A 139 0.36 4.49 -2.67
N TYR A 140 -0.07 5.12 -1.57
CA TYR A 140 0.55 4.97 -0.25
C TYR A 140 0.16 3.67 0.49
N PHE A 141 -1.03 3.12 0.23
CA PHE A 141 -1.58 1.99 0.97
C PHE A 141 -0.67 0.74 1.01
N PRO A 142 0.04 0.35 -0.07
CA PRO A 142 0.97 -0.79 -0.03
C PRO A 142 2.01 -0.68 1.07
N ALA A 143 2.41 0.55 1.46
CA ALA A 143 3.41 0.78 2.50
C ALA A 143 2.95 0.30 3.89
N VAL A 144 1.64 0.33 4.18
CA VAL A 144 1.08 -0.10 5.47
C VAL A 144 0.57 -1.54 5.45
N THR A 145 0.69 -2.24 4.33
CA THR A 145 0.34 -3.66 4.22
C THR A 145 1.37 -4.56 4.93
N GLY A 146 1.13 -5.88 4.92
CA GLY A 146 2.08 -6.85 5.45
C GLY A 146 1.92 -7.17 6.95
N ILE A 147 0.86 -6.67 7.61
CA ILE A 147 0.55 -6.96 9.03
C ILE A 147 0.39 -8.46 9.34
N MET A 148 0.04 -9.27 8.33
CA MET A 148 -0.14 -10.72 8.46
C MET A 148 1.18 -11.51 8.41
N THR A 149 2.31 -10.87 8.07
CA THR A 149 3.60 -11.55 7.95
C THR A 149 4.01 -12.22 9.26
N GLY A 150 3.72 -11.59 10.41
CA GLY A 150 4.00 -12.18 11.72
C GLY A 150 3.18 -13.45 12.01
N ALA A 151 1.99 -13.58 11.44
CA ALA A 151 1.15 -14.77 11.58
C ALA A 151 1.62 -15.92 10.68
N ASN A 152 2.31 -15.63 9.56
CA ASN A 152 2.81 -16.66 8.65
C ASN A 152 3.86 -17.59 9.29
N MET A 153 4.50 -17.17 10.38
CA MET A 153 5.48 -17.95 11.15
C MET A 153 4.93 -18.47 12.47
N SER A 154 3.59 -18.56 12.62
CA SER A 154 2.96 -18.94 13.88
C SER A 154 3.35 -20.33 14.38
N GLY A 155 3.71 -21.25 13.48
CA GLY A 155 4.11 -22.62 13.81
C GLY A 155 5.43 -22.73 14.57
N ASP A 156 6.31 -21.72 14.47
CA ASP A 156 7.64 -21.73 15.06
C ASP A 156 7.71 -20.92 16.38
N LEU A 157 6.61 -20.30 16.79
CA LEU A 157 6.55 -19.47 18.00
C LEU A 157 6.32 -20.33 19.24
N LYS A 158 7.10 -20.08 20.30
CA LYS A 158 6.93 -20.74 21.62
C LYS A 158 5.54 -20.49 22.22
N ASP A 159 5.02 -19.27 22.09
CA ASP A 159 3.67 -18.89 22.51
C ASP A 159 3.04 -17.98 21.45
N PRO A 160 2.35 -18.55 20.43
CA PRO A 160 1.73 -17.78 19.36
C PRO A 160 0.61 -16.86 19.85
N GLN A 161 -0.14 -17.28 20.89
CA GLN A 161 -1.32 -16.56 21.37
C GLN A 161 -0.97 -15.21 22.00
N ARG A 162 0.18 -15.12 22.66
CA ARG A 162 0.71 -13.86 23.20
C ARG A 162 1.58 -13.10 22.20
N SER A 163 2.43 -13.81 21.46
CA SER A 163 3.47 -13.19 20.64
C SER A 163 2.91 -12.52 19.38
N ILE A 164 1.90 -13.12 18.73
CA ILE A 164 1.32 -12.56 17.49
C ILE A 164 0.63 -11.21 17.78
N PRO A 165 -0.32 -11.10 18.73
CA PRO A 165 -1.00 -9.82 18.96
C PRO A 165 -0.04 -8.72 19.43
N SER A 166 0.86 -9.03 20.36
CA SER A 166 1.81 -8.04 20.88
C SER A 166 2.82 -7.61 19.82
N GLY A 167 3.32 -8.55 19.01
CA GLY A 167 4.28 -8.26 17.94
C GLY A 167 3.67 -7.42 16.83
N THR A 168 2.48 -7.80 16.34
CA THR A 168 1.80 -7.07 15.27
C THR A 168 1.45 -5.65 15.69
N VAL A 169 0.87 -5.44 16.89
CA VAL A 169 0.51 -4.09 17.36
C VAL A 169 1.75 -3.22 17.55
N ALA A 170 2.81 -3.75 18.17
CA ALA A 170 4.06 -3.00 18.36
C ALA A 170 4.71 -2.62 17.02
N ALA A 171 4.72 -3.54 16.04
CA ALA A 171 5.23 -3.29 14.70
C ALA A 171 4.42 -2.19 14.00
N THR A 172 3.09 -2.27 14.00
CA THR A 172 2.21 -1.27 13.38
C THR A 172 2.38 0.11 14.00
N LEU A 173 2.49 0.21 15.33
CA LEU A 173 2.73 1.50 16.00
C LEU A 173 4.11 2.08 15.65
N THR A 174 5.13 1.21 15.59
CA THR A 174 6.50 1.63 15.26
C THR A 174 6.59 2.15 13.83
N THR A 175 6.03 1.43 12.86
CA THR A 175 6.04 1.87 11.44
C THR A 175 5.21 3.12 11.25
N SER A 176 4.04 3.23 11.90
CA SER A 176 3.20 4.43 11.86
C SER A 176 3.94 5.66 12.38
N PHE A 177 4.66 5.53 13.51
CA PHE A 177 5.48 6.61 14.04
C PHE A 177 6.59 7.02 13.07
N ILE A 178 7.31 6.04 12.50
CA ILE A 178 8.38 6.31 11.52
C ILE A 178 7.83 7.03 10.29
N TYR A 179 6.68 6.62 9.75
CA TYR A 179 6.09 7.27 8.59
C TYR A 179 5.69 8.72 8.86
N VAL A 180 5.05 9.00 10.00
CA VAL A 180 4.71 10.37 10.40
C VAL A 180 5.97 11.21 10.61
N ALA A 181 6.98 10.66 11.28
CA ALA A 181 8.24 11.35 11.53
C ALA A 181 8.99 11.67 10.21
N LEU A 182 9.00 10.75 9.24
CA LEU A 182 9.58 10.98 7.93
C LEU A 182 8.79 12.00 7.10
N ALA A 183 7.45 11.98 7.17
CA ALA A 183 6.62 12.98 6.50
C ALA A 183 6.91 14.40 7.01
N ILE A 184 7.04 14.56 8.34
CA ILE A 184 7.42 15.84 8.96
C ILE A 184 8.86 16.22 8.59
N LEU A 185 9.80 15.27 8.61
CA LEU A 185 11.19 15.48 8.21
C LEU A 185 11.27 16.03 6.78
N PHE A 186 10.63 15.36 5.82
CA PHE A 186 10.66 15.77 4.41
C PHE A 186 9.94 17.10 4.20
N GLY A 187 8.78 17.30 4.82
CA GLY A 187 8.05 18.56 4.76
C GLY A 187 8.80 19.75 5.37
N ALA A 188 9.64 19.52 6.38
CA ALA A 188 10.44 20.58 7.01
C ALA A 188 11.79 20.81 6.34
N SER A 189 12.34 19.82 5.63
CA SER A 189 13.74 19.83 5.16
C SER A 189 13.91 20.00 3.66
N ILE A 190 12.84 19.87 2.86
CA ILE A 190 12.88 19.90 1.39
C ILE A 190 11.84 20.91 0.88
N ILE A 191 12.20 21.72 -0.11
CA ILE A 191 11.25 22.68 -0.72
C ILE A 191 10.15 21.95 -1.50
N GLY A 192 8.92 22.47 -1.45
CA GLY A 192 7.74 21.87 -2.07
C GLY A 192 7.85 21.51 -3.56
N PRO A 193 8.44 22.35 -4.43
CA PRO A 193 8.63 22.01 -5.84
C PRO A 193 9.48 20.76 -6.05
N VAL A 194 10.52 20.56 -5.23
CA VAL A 194 11.43 19.40 -5.34
C VAL A 194 10.79 18.13 -4.77
N LEU A 195 9.93 18.25 -3.75
CA LEU A 195 9.12 17.11 -3.27
C LEU A 195 8.17 16.56 -4.34
N ARG A 196 7.77 17.39 -5.32
CA ARG A 196 6.89 17.02 -6.43
C ARG A 196 7.66 16.48 -7.64
N ASP A 197 8.99 16.53 -7.61
CA ASP A 197 9.84 15.99 -8.66
C ASP A 197 10.11 14.50 -8.45
N LYS A 198 9.14 13.66 -8.83
CA LYS A 198 9.21 12.20 -8.68
C LYS A 198 10.50 11.58 -9.21
N ASN A 199 10.98 12.07 -10.35
CA ASN A 199 12.12 11.50 -11.07
C ASN A 199 13.43 12.23 -10.78
N GLY A 200 13.43 13.25 -9.92
CA GLY A 200 14.61 14.07 -9.63
C GLY A 200 15.17 14.75 -10.88
N LYS A 201 14.35 15.15 -11.85
CA LYS A 201 14.81 15.83 -13.08
C LYS A 201 15.56 17.14 -12.78
N SER A 202 15.23 17.81 -11.68
CA SER A 202 15.93 18.99 -11.19
C SER A 202 17.29 18.68 -10.55
N LEU A 203 17.53 17.41 -10.20
CA LEU A 203 18.73 16.88 -9.52
C LEU A 203 19.45 15.82 -10.38
N ASP A 204 19.37 15.95 -11.71
CA ASP A 204 20.01 15.04 -12.68
C ASP A 204 19.61 13.55 -12.55
N GLY A 205 18.36 13.29 -12.15
CA GLY A 205 17.87 11.94 -11.95
C GLY A 205 18.25 11.31 -10.60
N SER A 206 18.84 12.07 -9.69
CA SER A 206 19.08 11.62 -8.31
C SER A 206 17.77 11.42 -7.55
N LEU A 207 17.72 10.42 -6.67
CA LEU A 207 16.59 10.20 -5.79
C LEU A 207 16.50 11.35 -4.76
N VAL A 208 15.40 12.10 -4.77
CA VAL A 208 15.19 13.27 -3.88
C VAL A 208 15.46 12.94 -2.41
N VAL A 209 14.97 11.80 -1.95
CA VAL A 209 15.18 11.32 -0.56
C VAL A 209 16.66 10.99 -0.29
N ALA A 210 17.38 10.42 -1.27
CA ALA A 210 18.79 10.10 -1.12
C ALA A 210 19.64 11.38 -1.05
N SER A 211 19.30 12.40 -1.84
CA SER A 211 19.96 13.71 -1.79
C SER A 211 19.84 14.37 -0.41
N LEU A 212 18.83 14.04 0.41
CA LEU A 212 18.73 14.51 1.79
C LEU A 212 19.72 13.80 2.73
N SER A 213 20.10 12.56 2.46
CA SER A 213 20.76 11.68 3.44
C SER A 213 22.22 12.00 3.74
N TRP A 214 22.65 11.70 4.96
CA TRP A 214 24.04 11.78 5.43
C TRP A 214 24.51 10.39 5.90
N PRO A 215 25.77 9.97 5.68
CA PRO A 215 26.91 10.73 5.13
C PRO A 215 26.99 10.82 3.60
N SER A 216 26.22 10.00 2.87
CA SER A 216 26.24 10.01 1.41
C SER A 216 24.90 9.51 0.85
N PRO A 217 24.42 10.06 -0.29
CA PRO A 217 23.23 9.58 -0.98
C PRO A 217 23.23 8.08 -1.28
N TRP A 218 24.41 7.50 -1.49
CA TRP A 218 24.58 6.08 -1.79
C TRP A 218 24.07 5.15 -0.67
N VAL A 219 24.04 5.61 0.58
CA VAL A 219 23.51 4.82 1.70
C VAL A 219 22.04 4.49 1.47
N VAL A 220 21.25 5.49 1.08
CA VAL A 220 19.81 5.30 0.79
C VAL A 220 19.63 4.55 -0.52
N ILE A 221 20.40 4.85 -1.58
CA ILE A 221 20.27 4.18 -2.88
C ILE A 221 20.54 2.67 -2.78
N VAL A 222 21.68 2.29 -2.19
CA VAL A 222 22.04 0.88 -2.00
C VAL A 222 21.12 0.23 -0.97
N GLY A 223 20.77 0.98 0.08
CA GLY A 223 19.89 0.51 1.14
C GLY A 223 18.49 0.16 0.64
N SER A 224 17.88 1.04 -0.18
CA SER A 224 16.59 0.81 -0.80
C SER A 224 16.65 -0.35 -1.79
N PHE A 225 17.71 -0.44 -2.61
CA PHE A 225 17.86 -1.54 -3.57
C PHE A 225 17.92 -2.91 -2.87
N LEU A 226 18.81 -3.07 -1.89
CA LEU A 226 18.95 -4.33 -1.14
C LEU A 226 17.72 -4.66 -0.30
N SER A 227 17.02 -3.64 0.22
CA SER A 227 15.76 -3.80 0.93
C SER A 227 14.67 -4.34 0.01
N THR A 228 14.43 -3.69 -1.13
CA THR A 228 13.41 -4.08 -2.12
C THR A 228 13.68 -5.47 -2.67
N PHE A 229 14.94 -5.80 -2.96
CA PHE A 229 15.31 -7.16 -3.39
C PHE A 229 14.98 -8.22 -2.33
N GLY A 230 15.27 -7.92 -1.05
CA GLY A 230 14.91 -8.80 0.07
C GLY A 230 13.40 -8.98 0.23
N ALA A 231 12.62 -7.91 0.09
CA ALA A 231 11.16 -7.96 0.14
C ALA A 231 10.58 -8.78 -1.04
N ALA A 232 11.10 -8.58 -2.24
CA ALA A 232 10.69 -9.34 -3.42
C ALA A 232 10.95 -10.85 -3.25
N LEU A 233 12.13 -11.23 -2.74
CA LEU A 233 12.44 -12.64 -2.44
C LEU A 233 11.50 -13.23 -1.38
N GLN A 234 11.14 -12.46 -0.35
CA GLN A 234 10.18 -12.90 0.65
C GLN A 234 8.79 -13.16 0.04
N CYS A 235 8.31 -12.26 -0.82
CA CYS A 235 7.02 -12.44 -1.52
C CYS A 235 7.07 -13.65 -2.45
N LEU A 236 8.16 -13.83 -3.20
CA LEU A 236 8.35 -14.95 -4.13
C LEU A 236 8.38 -16.31 -3.42
N CYS A 237 8.89 -16.38 -2.19
CA CYS A 237 8.90 -17.60 -1.39
C CYS A 237 7.59 -17.84 -0.61
N SER A 238 6.92 -16.78 -0.16
CA SER A 238 5.73 -16.89 0.69
C SER A 238 4.45 -17.18 -0.09
N ALA A 239 4.25 -16.58 -1.27
CA ALA A 239 3.05 -16.79 -2.08
C ALA A 239 2.85 -18.26 -2.52
N PRO A 240 3.88 -18.98 -3.02
CA PRO A 240 3.76 -20.40 -3.35
C PRO A 240 3.38 -21.28 -2.16
N ARG A 241 3.89 -20.96 -0.96
CA ARG A 241 3.58 -21.70 0.26
C ARG A 241 2.15 -21.45 0.73
N LEU A 242 1.64 -20.23 0.60
CA LEU A 242 0.23 -19.93 0.86
C LEU A 242 -0.68 -20.72 -0.10
N LEU A 243 -0.37 -20.69 -1.39
CA LEU A 243 -1.12 -21.43 -2.41
C LEU A 243 -1.09 -22.95 -2.16
N GLN A 244 0.07 -23.48 -1.76
CA GLN A 244 0.23 -24.88 -1.39
C GLN A 244 -0.64 -25.27 -0.18
N SER A 245 -0.69 -24.44 0.87
CA SER A 245 -1.52 -24.70 2.04
C SER A 245 -3.01 -24.76 1.66
N ILE A 246 -3.49 -23.81 0.85
CA ILE A 246 -4.87 -23.81 0.34
C ILE A 246 -5.15 -25.07 -0.49
N ALA A 247 -4.20 -25.51 -1.32
CA ALA A 247 -4.35 -26.71 -2.13
C ALA A 247 -4.39 -28.00 -1.30
N LYS A 248 -3.67 -28.06 -0.17
CA LYS A 248 -3.68 -29.22 0.75
C LYS A 248 -5.02 -29.40 1.44
N ASP A 249 -5.71 -28.30 1.74
CA ASP A 249 -7.02 -28.32 2.41
C ASP A 249 -8.15 -28.82 1.48
N ASN A 250 -7.85 -29.06 0.18
CA ASN A 250 -8.79 -29.57 -0.84
C ASN A 250 -10.11 -28.77 -0.98
N VAL A 251 -10.12 -27.52 -0.52
CA VAL A 251 -11.28 -26.61 -0.58
C VAL A 251 -11.67 -26.31 -2.03
N ILE A 252 -10.69 -26.20 -2.93
CA ILE A 252 -10.87 -25.95 -4.36
C ILE A 252 -10.18 -27.08 -5.14
N PRO A 253 -10.90 -28.08 -5.67
CA PRO A 253 -10.32 -29.23 -6.34
C PRO A 253 -9.43 -28.89 -7.54
N MET A 254 -9.70 -27.77 -8.22
CA MET A 254 -8.88 -27.26 -9.34
C MET A 254 -7.45 -26.91 -8.90
N LEU A 255 -7.25 -26.56 -7.63
CA LEU A 255 -5.93 -26.22 -7.07
C LEU A 255 -5.15 -27.44 -6.58
N SER A 256 -5.72 -28.64 -6.63
CA SER A 256 -5.06 -29.87 -6.15
C SER A 256 -3.65 -30.14 -6.72
N PRO A 257 -3.31 -29.78 -7.98
CA PRO A 257 -1.94 -29.96 -8.48
C PRO A 257 -0.90 -29.17 -7.68
N PHE A 258 -1.28 -28.03 -7.11
CA PHE A 258 -0.38 -27.15 -6.34
C PHE A 258 -0.08 -27.68 -4.93
N ALA A 259 -0.75 -28.74 -4.47
CA ALA A 259 -0.44 -29.38 -3.20
C ALA A 259 0.87 -30.18 -3.24
N ARG A 260 1.35 -30.55 -4.44
CA ARG A 260 2.56 -31.37 -4.64
C ARG A 260 3.83 -30.60 -4.32
N VAL A 261 4.69 -31.21 -3.51
CA VAL A 261 6.03 -30.70 -3.18
C VAL A 261 7.14 -31.52 -3.81
N THR A 262 8.30 -30.90 -3.96
CA THR A 262 9.55 -31.58 -4.32
C THR A 262 10.14 -32.35 -3.13
N LYS A 263 11.23 -33.10 -3.36
CA LYS A 263 11.96 -33.84 -2.30
C LYS A 263 12.43 -32.95 -1.14
N ASN A 264 12.69 -31.66 -1.41
CA ASN A 264 13.14 -30.69 -0.42
C ASN A 264 11.98 -29.91 0.22
N ASN A 265 10.74 -30.38 0.07
CA ASN A 265 9.53 -29.71 0.57
C ASN A 265 9.26 -28.32 -0.07
N GLU A 266 9.70 -28.11 -1.31
CA GLU A 266 9.45 -26.85 -2.03
C GLU A 266 8.26 -26.97 -3.01
N PRO A 267 7.30 -26.02 -2.98
CA PRO A 267 6.13 -26.02 -3.87
C PRO A 267 6.45 -25.49 -5.27
N PHE A 268 7.12 -26.32 -6.09
CA PHE A 268 7.65 -25.91 -7.40
C PHE A 268 6.58 -25.40 -8.38
N LEU A 269 5.43 -26.08 -8.46
CA LEU A 269 4.32 -25.63 -9.33
C LEU A 269 3.73 -24.29 -8.88
N GLY A 270 3.65 -24.07 -7.55
CA GLY A 270 3.23 -22.79 -6.97
C GLY A 270 4.23 -21.67 -7.28
N LEU A 271 5.52 -21.98 -7.27
CA LEU A 271 6.57 -21.03 -7.65
C LEU A 271 6.45 -20.64 -9.13
N LEU A 272 6.25 -21.61 -10.03
CA LEU A 272 6.13 -21.36 -11.47
C LEU A 272 4.95 -20.43 -11.80
N ILE A 273 3.77 -20.67 -11.22
CA ILE A 273 2.61 -19.80 -11.45
C ILE A 273 2.81 -18.40 -10.84
N THR A 274 3.44 -18.31 -9.67
CA THR A 274 3.75 -17.02 -9.03
C THR A 274 4.70 -16.20 -9.90
N THR A 275 5.78 -16.81 -10.40
CA THR A 275 6.73 -16.17 -11.32
C THR A 275 6.05 -15.74 -12.61
N PHE A 276 5.17 -16.58 -13.18
CA PHE A 276 4.44 -16.24 -14.39
C PHE A 276 3.51 -15.03 -14.20
N ILE A 277 2.75 -14.98 -13.10
CA ILE A 277 1.88 -13.84 -12.78
C ILE A 277 2.71 -12.57 -12.52
N ALA A 278 3.82 -12.70 -11.80
CA ALA A 278 4.72 -11.58 -11.54
C ALA A 278 5.33 -11.02 -12.84
N GLU A 279 5.73 -11.89 -13.77
CA GLU A 279 6.26 -11.48 -15.08
C GLU A 279 5.21 -10.73 -15.91
N LEU A 280 3.95 -11.19 -15.92
CA LEU A 280 2.86 -10.47 -16.58
C LEU A 280 2.68 -9.06 -16.00
N ALA A 281 2.81 -8.91 -14.68
CA ALA A 281 2.74 -7.59 -14.04
C ALA A 281 3.95 -6.71 -14.41
N ILE A 282 5.16 -7.26 -14.51
CA ILE A 282 6.37 -6.53 -14.92
C ILE A 282 6.22 -6.00 -16.36
N LEU A 283 5.67 -6.81 -17.27
CA LEU A 283 5.46 -6.42 -18.67
C LEU A 283 4.49 -5.24 -18.84
N LEU A 284 3.62 -4.96 -17.86
CA LEU A 284 2.73 -3.79 -17.89
C LEU A 284 3.47 -2.46 -17.67
N GLY A 285 4.68 -2.47 -17.10
CA GLY A 285 5.60 -1.32 -17.08
C GLY A 285 5.18 -0.09 -16.25
N ALA A 286 4.01 -0.10 -15.60
CA ALA A 286 3.49 1.04 -14.84
C ALA A 286 3.33 0.68 -13.35
N VAL A 287 4.34 1.00 -12.54
CA VAL A 287 4.39 0.66 -11.10
C VAL A 287 3.20 1.24 -10.32
N ASP A 288 2.81 2.49 -10.61
CA ASP A 288 1.72 3.16 -9.89
C ASP A 288 0.36 2.48 -10.14
N ALA A 289 0.12 2.03 -11.37
CA ALA A 289 -1.10 1.30 -11.72
C ALA A 289 -1.13 -0.10 -11.09
N ILE A 290 0.01 -0.77 -10.98
CA ILE A 290 0.12 -2.08 -10.33
C ILE A 290 -0.15 -1.95 -8.83
N ALA A 291 0.40 -0.92 -8.18
CA ALA A 291 0.17 -0.63 -6.77
C ALA A 291 -1.33 -0.47 -6.47
N GLU A 292 -2.02 0.35 -7.27
CA GLU A 292 -3.47 0.57 -7.13
C GLU A 292 -4.27 -0.73 -7.23
N VAL A 293 -3.94 -1.61 -8.18
CA VAL A 293 -4.63 -2.91 -8.36
C VAL A 293 -4.38 -3.84 -7.17
N LEU A 294 -3.15 -3.89 -6.64
CA LEU A 294 -2.80 -4.73 -5.50
C LEU A 294 -3.57 -4.32 -4.24
N ASP A 295 -3.81 -3.04 -4.04
CA ASP A 295 -4.53 -2.53 -2.88
C ASP A 295 -5.96 -3.04 -2.79
N PHE A 296 -6.65 -3.23 -3.91
CA PHE A 296 -7.98 -3.84 -3.91
C PHE A 296 -7.97 -5.24 -3.31
N PHE A 297 -6.96 -6.06 -3.60
CA PHE A 297 -6.85 -7.41 -3.05
C PHE A 297 -6.54 -7.38 -1.54
N PHE A 298 -5.64 -6.49 -1.09
CA PHE A 298 -5.32 -6.36 0.33
C PHE A 298 -6.48 -5.78 1.15
N LEU A 299 -7.13 -4.72 0.65
CA LEU A 299 -8.31 -4.11 1.28
C LEU A 299 -9.45 -5.11 1.37
N MET A 300 -9.68 -5.92 0.32
CA MET A 300 -10.72 -6.95 0.37
C MET A 300 -10.43 -8.02 1.43
N CYS A 301 -9.18 -8.46 1.53
CA CYS A 301 -8.74 -9.41 2.56
C CYS A 301 -8.98 -8.83 3.98
N TYR A 302 -8.55 -7.59 4.22
CA TYR A 302 -8.72 -6.93 5.51
C TYR A 302 -10.19 -6.64 5.83
N ALA A 303 -11.01 -6.28 4.83
CA ALA A 303 -12.44 -6.09 4.98
C ALA A 303 -13.13 -7.38 5.42
N PHE A 304 -12.86 -8.51 4.76
CA PHE A 304 -13.48 -9.79 5.12
C PHE A 304 -13.02 -10.32 6.47
N VAL A 305 -11.73 -10.23 6.81
CA VAL A 305 -11.25 -10.65 8.12
C VAL A 305 -11.96 -9.86 9.22
N ASN A 306 -12.08 -8.54 9.06
CA ASN A 306 -12.82 -7.70 10.01
C ASN A 306 -14.32 -8.02 10.04
N LEU A 307 -14.95 -8.23 8.89
CA LEU A 307 -16.37 -8.55 8.79
C LEU A 307 -16.69 -9.90 9.43
N ILE A 308 -15.89 -10.94 9.18
CA ILE A 308 -16.07 -12.28 9.77
C ILE A 308 -15.90 -12.23 11.29
N CYS A 309 -14.88 -11.54 11.79
CA CYS A 309 -14.67 -11.34 13.23
C CYS A 309 -15.88 -10.65 13.88
N ALA A 310 -16.43 -9.60 13.26
CA ALA A 310 -17.62 -8.93 13.76
C ALA A 310 -18.84 -9.87 13.72
N LEU A 311 -19.11 -10.51 12.58
CA LEU A 311 -20.23 -11.42 12.40
C LEU A 311 -20.20 -12.59 13.39
N HIS A 312 -19.06 -13.22 13.61
CA HIS A 312 -18.94 -14.33 14.57
C HIS A 312 -19.23 -13.89 16.01
N SER A 313 -18.81 -12.67 16.39
CA SER A 313 -19.12 -12.09 17.69
C SER A 313 -20.59 -11.72 17.84
N LEU A 314 -21.21 -11.10 16.83
CA LEU A 314 -22.63 -10.73 16.87
C LEU A 314 -23.55 -11.96 16.81
N MET A 315 -23.19 -12.96 16.02
CA MET A 315 -23.98 -14.17 15.88
C MET A 315 -23.75 -15.16 17.03
N GLY A 316 -22.76 -14.95 17.90
CA GLY A 316 -22.44 -15.87 18.99
C GLY A 316 -22.08 -17.26 18.46
N ALA A 317 -21.12 -17.33 17.54
CA ALA A 317 -20.70 -18.61 16.97
C ALA A 317 -20.15 -19.55 18.08
N PRO A 318 -20.51 -20.86 18.11
CA PRO A 318 -20.23 -21.75 19.25
C PRO A 318 -18.76 -21.80 19.66
N ASN A 319 -17.86 -21.85 18.68
CA ASN A 319 -16.41 -21.97 18.89
C ASN A 319 -15.68 -20.61 18.96
N TRP A 320 -16.39 -19.48 18.89
CA TRP A 320 -15.79 -18.16 18.86
C TRP A 320 -15.74 -17.52 20.25
N ARG A 321 -14.56 -17.57 20.88
CA ARG A 321 -14.30 -16.97 22.21
C ARG A 321 -12.99 -16.17 22.20
N PRO A 322 -12.97 -14.94 21.65
CA PRO A 322 -11.75 -14.15 21.57
C PRO A 322 -11.23 -13.81 22.96
N ARG A 323 -10.00 -14.25 23.27
CA ARG A 323 -9.35 -14.04 24.58
C ARG A 323 -8.56 -12.73 24.69
N PHE A 324 -8.46 -11.98 23.59
CA PHE A 324 -7.70 -10.73 23.57
C PHE A 324 -8.45 -9.60 24.29
N LYS A 325 -7.82 -9.00 25.30
CA LYS A 325 -8.45 -8.05 26.23
C LYS A 325 -9.07 -6.81 25.56
N TYR A 326 -8.48 -6.31 24.49
CA TYR A 326 -8.91 -5.07 23.81
C TYR A 326 -9.78 -5.32 22.57
N TYR A 327 -10.23 -6.56 22.37
CA TYR A 327 -11.11 -6.89 21.26
C TYR A 327 -12.55 -6.44 21.56
N HIS A 328 -13.18 -5.74 20.60
CA HIS A 328 -14.61 -5.47 20.61
C HIS A 328 -15.15 -5.54 19.18
N TRP A 329 -16.36 -6.07 18.99
CA TRP A 329 -16.96 -6.28 17.66
C TRP A 329 -17.12 -4.98 16.86
N SER A 330 -17.35 -3.85 17.53
CA SER A 330 -17.51 -2.55 16.86
C SER A 330 -16.21 -2.06 16.21
N LEU A 331 -15.05 -2.39 16.78
CA LEU A 331 -13.75 -2.05 16.19
C LEU A 331 -13.53 -2.82 14.88
N SER A 332 -13.90 -4.09 14.85
CA SER A 332 -13.87 -4.89 13.62
C SER A 332 -14.86 -4.37 12.59
N LEU A 333 -16.09 -4.02 12.98
CA LEU A 333 -17.06 -3.46 12.03
C LEU A 333 -16.60 -2.11 11.46
N ALA A 334 -16.02 -1.23 12.30
CA ALA A 334 -15.43 0.03 11.85
C ALA A 334 -14.26 -0.19 10.89
N GLY A 335 -13.39 -1.18 11.16
CA GLY A 335 -12.30 -1.57 10.25
C GLY A 335 -12.81 -2.04 8.89
N ALA A 336 -13.85 -2.91 8.87
CA ALA A 336 -14.47 -3.35 7.64
C ALA A 336 -15.07 -2.18 6.84
N PHE A 337 -15.78 -1.28 7.51
CA PHE A 337 -16.34 -0.09 6.89
C PHE A 337 -15.25 0.80 6.27
N LEU A 338 -14.16 1.07 7.00
CA LEU A 338 -13.04 1.87 6.50
C LEU A 338 -12.37 1.22 5.27
N CYS A 339 -12.18 -0.11 5.27
CA CYS A 339 -11.64 -0.82 4.12
C CYS A 339 -12.54 -0.67 2.88
N PHE A 340 -13.86 -0.86 3.03
CA PHE A 340 -14.79 -0.66 1.93
C PHE A 340 -14.83 0.81 1.48
N PHE A 341 -14.84 1.75 2.42
CA PHE A 341 -14.84 3.18 2.12
C PHE A 341 -13.65 3.57 1.26
N ILE A 342 -12.43 3.19 1.64
CA ILE A 342 -11.21 3.46 0.84
C ILE A 342 -11.32 2.80 -0.53
N MET A 343 -11.76 1.54 -0.58
CA MET A 343 -11.88 0.81 -1.85
C MET A 343 -12.85 1.48 -2.84
N PHE A 344 -14.03 1.92 -2.38
CA PHE A 344 -15.01 2.61 -3.23
C PHE A 344 -14.62 4.06 -3.55
N ALA A 345 -13.89 4.73 -2.65
CA ALA A 345 -13.44 6.11 -2.84
C ALA A 345 -12.26 6.22 -3.83
N SER A 346 -11.42 5.19 -3.93
CA SER A 346 -10.34 5.13 -4.92
C SER A 346 -10.90 4.91 -6.33
N CYS A 347 -11.41 3.72 -6.63
CA CYS A 347 -12.03 3.39 -7.92
C CYS A 347 -13.22 2.44 -7.72
N TRP A 348 -14.44 3.00 -7.74
CA TRP A 348 -15.68 2.26 -7.48
C TRP A 348 -15.91 1.07 -8.44
N TYR A 349 -15.48 1.17 -9.69
CA TYR A 349 -15.69 0.11 -10.68
C TYR A 349 -14.78 -1.10 -10.45
N TYR A 350 -13.49 -0.88 -10.11
CA TYR A 350 -12.59 -1.95 -9.68
C TYR A 350 -13.05 -2.59 -8.37
N ALA A 351 -13.57 -1.79 -7.43
CA ALA A 351 -14.17 -2.28 -6.19
C ALA A 351 -15.33 -3.25 -6.45
N LEU A 352 -16.25 -2.91 -7.35
CA LEU A 352 -17.38 -3.78 -7.71
C LEU A 352 -16.92 -5.10 -8.34
N ILE A 353 -15.93 -5.05 -9.25
CA ILE A 353 -15.37 -6.26 -9.87
C ILE A 353 -14.71 -7.15 -8.83
N ALA A 354 -13.91 -6.58 -7.91
CA ALA A 354 -13.27 -7.31 -6.83
C ALA A 354 -14.31 -7.97 -5.89
N CYS A 355 -15.33 -7.22 -5.46
CA CYS A 355 -16.41 -7.77 -4.63
C CYS A 355 -17.18 -8.89 -5.34
N ALA A 356 -17.50 -8.73 -6.62
CA ALA A 356 -18.20 -9.75 -7.41
C ALA A 356 -17.36 -11.03 -7.56
N LEU A 357 -16.06 -10.87 -7.86
CA LEU A 357 -15.12 -11.99 -7.97
C LEU A 357 -15.02 -12.74 -6.64
N THR A 358 -14.78 -12.05 -5.53
CA THR A 358 -14.66 -12.71 -4.22
C THR A 358 -15.98 -13.33 -3.77
N GLY A 359 -17.12 -12.67 -4.01
CA GLY A 359 -18.44 -13.24 -3.73
C GLY A 359 -18.70 -14.53 -4.50
N THR A 360 -18.27 -14.59 -5.76
CA THR A 360 -18.39 -15.80 -6.60
C THR A 360 -17.50 -16.93 -6.06
N ILE A 361 -16.25 -16.63 -5.69
CA ILE A 361 -15.33 -17.61 -5.10
C ILE A 361 -15.88 -18.13 -3.77
N TYR A 362 -16.38 -17.24 -2.90
CA TYR A 362 -16.98 -17.60 -1.62
C TYR A 362 -18.16 -18.56 -1.81
N LYS A 363 -19.11 -18.21 -2.70
CA LYS A 363 -20.27 -19.07 -3.00
C LYS A 363 -19.88 -20.40 -3.63
N TYR A 364 -18.85 -20.42 -4.48
CA TYR A 364 -18.32 -21.65 -5.04
C TYR A 364 -17.75 -22.57 -3.95
N VAL A 365 -16.95 -22.03 -3.04
CA VAL A 365 -16.37 -22.77 -1.91
C VAL A 365 -17.45 -23.30 -0.97
N GLU A 366 -18.44 -22.47 -0.63
CA GLU A 366 -19.58 -22.85 0.21
C GLU A 366 -20.35 -24.03 -0.40
N TRP A 367 -20.66 -23.95 -1.71
CA TRP A 367 -21.36 -25.02 -2.41
C TRP A 367 -20.56 -26.33 -2.48
N LYS A 368 -19.25 -26.24 -2.71
CA LYS A 368 -18.37 -27.42 -2.74
C LYS A 368 -18.20 -28.06 -1.37
N GLY A 369 -18.03 -27.26 -0.31
CA GLY A 369 -17.96 -27.74 1.06
C GLY A 369 -19.22 -28.50 1.46
N ALA A 370 -20.40 -27.91 1.18
CA ALA A 370 -21.69 -28.55 1.43
C ALA A 370 -21.84 -29.88 0.68
N LYS A 371 -21.40 -29.94 -0.59
CA LYS A 371 -21.43 -31.18 -1.38
C LYS A 371 -20.52 -32.27 -0.82
N GLN A 372 -19.36 -31.91 -0.28
CA GLN A 372 -18.41 -32.87 0.28
C GLN A 372 -18.89 -33.45 1.62
N GLU A 373 -19.47 -32.62 2.49
CA GLU A 373 -20.00 -33.07 3.78
C GLU A 373 -21.29 -33.88 3.64
N TRP A 374 -22.23 -33.44 2.78
CA TRP A 374 -23.60 -33.96 2.75
C TRP A 374 -23.96 -34.73 1.47
N GLY A 375 -23.03 -34.87 0.52
CA GLY A 375 -23.20 -35.60 -0.74
C GLY A 375 -23.98 -34.85 -1.83
N ASP A 376 -24.91 -33.97 -1.44
CA ASP A 376 -25.70 -33.11 -2.33
C ASP A 376 -25.53 -31.62 -1.93
N GLY A 377 -25.18 -30.76 -2.88
CA GLY A 377 -24.74 -29.38 -2.60
C GLY A 377 -25.85 -28.46 -2.10
N LEU A 378 -27.01 -28.47 -2.77
CA LEU A 378 -28.16 -27.61 -2.40
C LEU A 378 -28.83 -28.08 -1.11
N ARG A 379 -29.01 -29.40 -0.97
CA ARG A 379 -29.54 -30.00 0.26
C ARG A 379 -28.56 -29.87 1.42
N GLY A 380 -27.26 -29.98 1.15
CA GLY A 380 -26.19 -29.78 2.12
C GLY A 380 -26.19 -28.36 2.71
N LEU A 381 -26.36 -27.32 1.87
CA LEU A 381 -26.47 -25.93 2.34
C LEU A 381 -27.60 -25.75 3.37
N ALA A 382 -28.77 -26.32 3.10
CA ALA A 382 -29.90 -26.27 4.02
C ALA A 382 -29.62 -27.03 5.33
N LEU A 383 -28.96 -28.20 5.24
CA LEU A 383 -28.59 -29.03 6.40
C LEU A 383 -27.52 -28.35 7.27
N THR A 384 -26.47 -27.78 6.69
CA THR A 384 -25.44 -27.02 7.42
C THR A 384 -26.05 -25.81 8.13
N THR A 385 -26.97 -25.09 7.47
CA THR A 385 -27.66 -23.94 8.08
C THR A 385 -28.56 -24.37 9.25
N ALA A 386 -29.28 -25.48 9.09
CA ALA A 386 -30.11 -26.06 10.14
C ALA A 386 -29.28 -26.53 11.34
N GLN A 387 -28.17 -27.24 11.09
CA GLN A 387 -27.26 -27.71 12.14
C GLN A 387 -26.65 -26.53 12.91
N TYR A 388 -26.16 -25.49 12.21
CA TYR A 388 -25.63 -24.29 12.84
C TYR A 388 -26.66 -23.59 13.72
N SER A 389 -27.91 -23.51 13.24
CA SER A 389 -29.01 -22.93 14.00
C SER A 389 -29.33 -23.74 15.25
N LEU A 390 -29.36 -25.07 15.16
CA LEU A 390 -29.62 -25.97 16.29
C LEU A 390 -28.53 -25.89 17.37
N MET A 391 -27.25 -25.95 16.99
CA MET A 391 -26.13 -25.84 17.95
C MET A 391 -26.17 -24.52 18.74
N LYS A 392 -26.65 -23.44 18.11
CA LYS A 392 -26.79 -22.14 18.76
C LYS A 392 -27.94 -22.07 19.78
N VAL A 393 -28.97 -22.91 19.63
CA VAL A 393 -30.08 -22.99 20.60
C VAL A 393 -29.63 -23.71 21.86
N GLU A 394 -28.79 -24.74 21.73
CA GLU A 394 -28.31 -25.56 22.86
C GLU A 394 -27.42 -24.78 23.86
N ASP A 395 -26.69 -23.77 23.38
CA ASP A 395 -25.82 -22.91 24.21
C ASP A 395 -26.57 -21.84 25.03
N LYS A 396 -27.86 -21.60 24.78
CA LYS A 396 -28.65 -20.61 25.55
C LYS A 396 -29.41 -21.31 26.68
N ASP A 397 -29.28 -20.77 27.90
CA ASP A 397 -30.04 -21.26 29.06
C ASP A 397 -31.53 -21.41 28.70
N PRO A 398 -32.11 -22.62 28.86
CA PRO A 398 -33.45 -22.97 28.39
C PRO A 398 -34.57 -22.37 29.27
N HIS A 399 -34.36 -21.19 29.86
CA HIS A 399 -35.40 -20.46 30.58
C HIS A 399 -35.88 -19.25 29.78
N PRO A 400 -36.54 -19.46 28.63
CA PRO A 400 -37.47 -18.46 28.18
C PRO A 400 -38.68 -18.50 29.12
N LYS A 401 -39.11 -17.34 29.63
CA LYS A 401 -40.49 -17.13 30.12
C LYS A 401 -41.48 -17.19 28.94
N ILE A 402 -41.35 -18.19 28.08
CA ILE A 402 -42.21 -18.47 26.93
C ILE A 402 -42.98 -19.72 27.34
N GLY A 403 -44.23 -19.51 27.75
CA GLY A 403 -45.18 -20.59 27.99
C GLY A 403 -45.64 -21.14 26.65
N ASP A 404 -44.80 -21.91 25.98
CA ASP A 404 -45.22 -22.67 24.80
C ASP A 404 -45.31 -24.16 25.16
N LEU A 405 -46.56 -24.61 25.20
CA LEU A 405 -46.96 -26.00 25.25
C LEU A 405 -46.26 -26.79 24.13
N ASN A 406 -45.38 -27.71 24.51
CA ASN A 406 -45.00 -28.82 23.64
C ASN A 406 -46.24 -29.71 23.41
N TYR A 407 -47.06 -29.35 22.42
CA TYR A 407 -48.26 -30.08 21.97
C TYR A 407 -47.99 -31.45 21.32
N LEU A 408 -46.76 -31.96 21.39
CA LEU A 408 -46.33 -33.08 20.56
C LEU A 408 -46.43 -34.46 21.21
N PHE A 409 -46.95 -34.58 22.43
CA PHE A 409 -47.22 -35.88 23.07
C PHE A 409 -48.67 -36.37 22.99
N SER A 410 -49.64 -35.52 22.59
CA SER A 410 -51.07 -35.91 22.60
C SER A 410 -51.58 -36.59 21.32
N LEU A 411 -50.85 -36.51 20.19
CA LEU A 411 -51.29 -37.07 18.92
C LEU A 411 -50.90 -38.54 18.70
N MET A 412 -49.89 -39.07 19.40
CA MET A 412 -49.52 -40.48 19.31
C MET A 412 -50.36 -41.40 20.20
N GLU A 413 -50.94 -40.90 21.30
CA GLU A 413 -51.86 -41.71 22.12
C GLU A 413 -53.23 -41.95 21.45
N ASN A 414 -53.64 -41.07 20.54
CA ASN A 414 -54.92 -41.20 19.82
C ASN A 414 -54.86 -42.09 18.57
N ILE A 415 -53.67 -42.51 18.13
CA ILE A 415 -53.52 -43.44 16.99
C ILE A 415 -53.32 -44.89 17.46
N GLN A 416 -52.92 -45.13 18.71
CA GLN A 416 -52.90 -46.48 19.30
C GLN A 416 -54.23 -46.93 19.94
N LYS A 417 -55.26 -46.07 19.93
CA LYS A 417 -56.61 -46.38 20.45
C LYS A 417 -57.70 -46.48 19.38
N LYS A 418 -57.34 -46.82 18.13
CA LYS A 418 -58.32 -47.18 17.11
C LYS A 418 -58.03 -48.53 16.48
#